data_AF-A0A4R1S9P0-F1
#
_entry.id   AF-A0A4R1S9P0-F1
#
_cell.length_a   1.000
_cell.length_b   1.000
_cell.length_c   1.000
_cell.angle_alpha   90.00
_cell.angle_beta   90.00
_cell.angle_gamma   90.00
#
_symmetry.space_group_name_H-M   'P 1'
#
loop_
_entity.id
_entity.type
_entity.pdbx_description
1 polymer ?
#
loop_
_entity_poly.entity_id
_entity_poly.type
_entity_poly.pdbx_seq_one_letter_code
_entity_poly.pdbx_strand_id
1 'polypeptide(L)'
;MARPVTGARANRHRGEVDAVIDGERRILCLTLGALAELESAFATDNLAGLAERFSAGRLRAVDMIRIIGAGLRGGGNVYSDEDVAGASVEGGIAGYAALVRDLLTVTFAGPGVSPGAGDETSLRPL
;
A
#
# COMPACT_ATOMS: atom_id res chain seq x y z
N MET A 1 32.39 7.19 8.16
CA MET A 1 31.56 8.29 7.62
C MET A 1 30.58 7.68 6.63
N ALA A 2 29.29 7.59 6.98
CA ALA A 2 28.27 7.05 6.09
C ALA A 2 28.06 8.04 4.93
N ARG A 3 28.30 7.60 3.69
CA ARG A 3 28.02 8.39 2.49
C ARG A 3 26.53 8.74 2.47
N PRO A 4 26.13 9.97 2.11
CA PRO A 4 24.73 10.22 1.80
C PRO A 4 24.38 9.38 0.57
N VAL A 5 23.58 8.34 0.78
CA VAL A 5 22.83 7.72 -0.32
C VAL A 5 22.01 8.86 -0.91
N THR A 6 22.18 9.12 -2.20
CA THR A 6 21.24 9.94 -2.97
C THR A 6 19.91 9.20 -2.90
N GLY A 7 19.18 9.44 -1.81
CA GLY A 7 17.97 8.71 -1.48
C GLY A 7 17.00 8.95 -2.60
N ALA A 8 16.62 7.88 -3.30
CA ALA A 8 15.49 7.92 -4.21
C ALA A 8 14.34 8.56 -3.44
N ARG A 9 13.95 9.77 -3.85
CA ARG A 9 12.86 10.50 -3.22
C ARG A 9 11.57 9.90 -3.77
N ALA A 10 10.64 9.55 -2.88
CA ALA A 10 9.39 8.94 -3.32
C ALA A 10 8.66 9.84 -4.32
N ASN A 11 8.25 9.28 -5.46
CA ASN A 11 7.40 9.94 -6.42
C ASN A 11 5.93 9.58 -6.19
N ARG A 12 5.20 10.44 -5.48
CA ARG A 12 3.77 10.22 -5.21
C ARG A 12 2.92 10.11 -6.49
N HIS A 13 3.34 10.69 -7.62
CA HIS A 13 2.65 10.51 -8.91
C HIS A 13 2.76 9.09 -9.45
N ARG A 14 3.78 8.33 -9.04
CA ARG A 14 3.94 6.90 -9.36
C ARG A 14 3.34 5.97 -8.30
N GLY A 15 2.65 6.53 -7.29
CA GLY A 15 2.16 5.75 -6.16
C GLY A 15 3.25 5.34 -5.17
N GLU A 16 4.38 6.04 -5.14
CA GLU A 16 5.48 5.76 -4.21
C GLU A 16 5.36 6.57 -2.92
N VAL A 17 5.75 5.95 -1.81
CA VAL A 17 5.99 6.61 -0.52
C VAL A 17 7.36 6.21 0.02
N ASP A 18 7.93 7.01 0.90
CA ASP A 18 9.16 6.67 1.61
C ASP A 18 8.93 6.56 3.12
N ALA A 19 9.64 5.63 3.75
CA ALA A 19 9.61 5.44 5.19
C ALA A 19 11.00 5.04 5.71
N VAL A 20 11.26 5.34 6.98
CA VAL A 20 12.43 4.84 7.69
C VAL A 20 12.05 3.54 8.39
N ILE A 21 12.68 2.45 7.95
CA ILE A 21 12.49 1.09 8.49
C ILE A 21 13.87 0.61 8.94
N ASP A 22 14.00 0.14 10.17
CA ASP A 22 15.29 -0.28 10.76
C ASP A 22 16.41 0.78 10.62
N GLY A 23 16.03 2.06 10.68
CA GLY A 23 16.95 3.19 10.56
C GLY A 23 17.38 3.52 9.12
N GLU A 24 16.89 2.81 8.12
CA GLU A 24 17.19 3.05 6.71
C GLU A 24 15.95 3.48 5.93
N ARG A 25 16.12 4.50 5.08
CA ARG A 25 15.04 5.01 4.24
C ARG A 25 14.80 4.07 3.06
N ARG A 26 13.56 3.61 2.93
CA ARG A 26 13.11 2.70 1.87
C ARG A 26 11.94 3.32 1.11
N ILE A 27 11.85 3.00 -0.18
CA ILE A 27 10.72 3.35 -1.04
C ILE A 27 9.75 2.19 -1.07
N LEU A 28 8.46 2.47 -0.92
CA LEU A 28 7.38 1.51 -1.03
C LEU A 28 6.45 1.93 -2.17
N CYS A 29 5.97 0.94 -2.92
CA CYS A 29 5.04 1.14 -4.04
C CYS A 29 4.13 -0.08 -4.18
N LEU A 30 2.81 0.13 -4.17
CA LEU A 30 1.84 -0.93 -4.48
C LEU A 30 1.70 -1.07 -6.00
N THR A 31 2.64 -1.78 -6.60
CA THR A 31 2.56 -2.15 -8.02
C THR A 31 1.41 -3.12 -8.27
N LEU A 32 1.04 -3.33 -9.54
CA LEU A 32 0.00 -4.33 -9.88
C LEU A 32 0.34 -5.73 -9.34
N GLY A 33 1.61 -6.14 -9.34
CA GLY A 33 2.03 -7.40 -8.75
C GLY A 33 1.84 -7.45 -7.23
N ALA A 34 2.16 -6.36 -6.53
CA ALA A 34 1.92 -6.24 -5.09
C ALA A 34 0.41 -6.24 -4.77
N LEU A 35 -0.42 -5.60 -5.61
CA LEU A 35 -1.87 -5.62 -5.46
C LEU A 35 -2.45 -7.02 -5.65
N ALA A 36 -2.02 -7.76 -6.68
CA ALA A 36 -2.45 -9.15 -6.90
C ALA A 36 -2.03 -10.09 -5.75
N GLU A 37 -0.85 -9.86 -5.17
CA GLU A 37 -0.39 -10.56 -3.97
C GLU A 37 -1.32 -10.30 -2.78
N LEU A 38 -1.72 -9.03 -2.56
CA LEU A 38 -2.63 -8.67 -1.48
C LEU A 38 -4.02 -9.25 -1.70
N GLU A 39 -4.57 -9.23 -2.92
CA GLU A 39 -5.86 -9.86 -3.22
C GLU A 39 -5.86 -11.35 -2.85
N SER A 40 -4.80 -12.05 -3.24
CA SER A 40 -4.59 -13.46 -2.90
C SER A 40 -4.45 -13.67 -1.38
N ALA A 41 -3.69 -12.80 -0.71
CA ALA A 41 -3.44 -12.92 0.73
C ALA A 41 -4.68 -12.64 1.58
N PHE A 42 -5.53 -11.68 1.18
CA PHE A 42 -6.73 -11.29 1.91
C PHE A 42 -7.98 -12.07 1.51
N ALA A 43 -7.88 -12.96 0.52
CA ALA A 43 -9.01 -13.71 -0.03
C ALA A 43 -10.19 -12.77 -0.37
N THR A 44 -9.87 -11.64 -1.00
CA THR A 44 -10.85 -10.65 -1.47
C THR A 44 -11.06 -10.83 -2.96
N ASP A 45 -12.30 -10.71 -3.42
CA ASP A 45 -12.64 -10.85 -4.84
C ASP A 45 -12.10 -9.69 -5.68
N ASN A 46 -11.78 -8.55 -5.05
CA ASN A 46 -11.23 -7.37 -5.72
C ASN A 46 -10.58 -6.36 -4.76
N LEU A 47 -9.89 -5.38 -5.34
CA LEU A 47 -9.31 -4.21 -4.67
C LEU A 47 -10.32 -3.32 -3.93
N ALA A 48 -11.58 -3.28 -4.33
CA ALA A 48 -12.60 -2.50 -3.61
C ALA A 48 -12.91 -3.13 -2.25
N GLY A 49 -13.01 -4.47 -2.18
CA GLY A 49 -13.14 -5.21 -0.92
C GLY A 49 -11.95 -5.00 0.00
N LEU A 50 -10.75 -4.82 -0.58
CA LEU A 50 -9.55 -4.43 0.17
C LEU A 50 -9.73 -3.03 0.79
N ALA A 51 -10.05 -2.02 -0.04
CA ALA A 51 -10.27 -0.63 0.36
C ALA A 51 -11.36 -0.45 1.44
N GLU A 52 -12.44 -1.22 1.38
CA GLU A 52 -13.52 -1.20 2.38
C GLU A 52 -13.07 -1.72 3.75
N ARG A 53 -12.23 -2.76 3.79
CA ARG A 53 -11.69 -3.29 5.06
C ARG A 53 -10.80 -2.26 5.76
N PHE A 54 -10.04 -1.49 4.98
CA PHE A 54 -9.24 -0.37 5.47
C PHE A 54 -10.10 0.72 6.08
N SER A 55 -11.08 1.20 5.32
CA SER A 55 -11.94 2.32 5.71
C SER A 55 -12.82 1.98 6.93
N ALA A 56 -13.18 0.71 7.09
CA ALA A 56 -13.92 0.21 8.26
C ALA A 56 -13.08 0.05 9.53
N GLY A 57 -11.77 0.34 9.51
CA GLY A 57 -10.89 0.21 10.68
C GLY A 57 -10.68 -1.22 11.16
N ARG A 58 -10.94 -2.23 10.31
CA ARG A 58 -10.86 -3.66 10.66
C ARG A 58 -9.46 -4.26 10.45
N LEU A 59 -8.44 -3.42 10.35
CA LEU A 59 -7.07 -3.85 10.11
C LEU A 59 -6.44 -4.48 11.34
N ARG A 60 -5.88 -5.67 11.14
CA ARG A 60 -5.05 -6.37 12.10
C ARG A 60 -3.57 -6.08 11.83
N ALA A 61 -2.71 -6.37 12.80
CA ALA A 61 -1.26 -6.26 12.64
C ALA A 61 -0.75 -7.07 11.43
N VAL A 62 -1.30 -8.27 11.20
CA VAL A 62 -0.97 -9.11 10.04
C VAL A 62 -1.31 -8.44 8.71
N ASP A 63 -2.36 -7.63 8.66
CA ASP A 63 -2.74 -6.92 7.44
C ASP A 63 -1.72 -5.83 7.15
N MET A 64 -1.32 -5.07 8.18
CA MET A 64 -0.26 -4.05 8.05
C MET A 64 1.07 -4.65 7.58
N ILE A 65 1.46 -5.80 8.13
CA ILE A 65 2.67 -6.53 7.71
C ILE A 65 2.62 -6.84 6.22
N ARG A 66 1.51 -7.43 5.75
CA ARG A 66 1.35 -7.82 4.34
C ARG A 66 1.39 -6.63 3.39
N ILE A 67 0.72 -5.54 3.73
CA ILE A 67 0.68 -4.35 2.87
C ILE A 67 2.05 -3.69 2.78
N ILE A 68 2.75 -3.58 3.90
CA ILE A 68 4.08 -2.98 3.93
C ILE A 68 5.07 -3.90 3.22
N GLY A 69 5.00 -5.21 3.44
CA GLY A 69 5.81 -6.20 2.73
C GLY A 69 5.61 -6.12 1.21
N ALA A 70 4.36 -6.15 0.75
CA ALA A 70 4.03 -6.01 -0.66
C ALA A 70 4.48 -4.66 -1.23
N GLY A 71 4.31 -3.56 -0.48
CA GLY A 71 4.78 -2.23 -0.85
C GLY A 71 6.31 -2.15 -0.95
N LEU A 72 7.05 -2.76 -0.02
CA LEU A 72 8.50 -2.82 -0.04
C LEU A 72 9.02 -3.61 -1.25
N ARG A 73 8.45 -4.79 -1.50
CA ARG A 73 8.77 -5.61 -2.68
C ARG A 73 8.46 -4.87 -3.97
N GLY A 74 7.30 -4.22 -4.06
CA GLY A 74 6.93 -3.40 -5.21
C GLY A 74 7.80 -2.15 -5.40
N GLY A 75 8.39 -1.63 -4.31
CA GLY A 75 9.42 -0.58 -4.35
C GLY A 75 10.83 -1.07 -4.70
N GLY A 76 11.01 -2.37 -4.96
CA GLY A 76 12.29 -2.97 -5.34
C GLY A 76 13.17 -3.41 -4.16
N ASN A 77 12.63 -3.46 -2.95
CA ASN A 77 13.35 -3.95 -1.77
C ASN A 77 13.21 -5.48 -1.64
N VAL A 78 14.26 -6.13 -1.17
CA VAL A 78 14.21 -7.55 -0.78
C VAL A 78 13.77 -7.61 0.68
N TYR A 79 12.45 -7.71 0.89
CA TYR A 79 11.83 -7.78 2.22
C TYR A 79 10.71 -8.83 2.22
N SER A 80 10.78 -9.74 3.18
CA SER A 80 9.77 -10.75 3.45
C SER A 80 8.76 -10.24 4.47
N ASP A 81 7.60 -10.89 4.59
CA ASP A 81 6.61 -10.53 5.60
C ASP A 81 7.15 -10.76 7.03
N GLU A 82 8.00 -11.77 7.20
CA GLU A 82 8.75 -12.02 8.45
C GLU A 82 9.72 -10.88 8.78
N ASP A 83 10.43 -10.35 7.79
CA ASP A 83 11.33 -9.20 7.97
C ASP A 83 10.54 -7.97 8.44
N VAL A 84 9.37 -7.73 7.85
CA VAL A 84 8.48 -6.63 8.26
C VAL A 84 7.95 -6.83 9.68
N ALA A 85 7.63 -8.07 10.07
CA ALA A 85 7.16 -8.39 11.41
C ALA A 85 8.21 -8.14 12.50
N GLY A 86 9.50 -8.29 12.16
CA GLY A 86 10.63 -7.99 13.05
C GLY A 86 11.18 -6.57 12.95
N ALA A 87 10.84 -5.84 11.88
CA ALA A 87 11.35 -4.51 11.63
C ALA A 87 10.83 -3.47 12.63
N SER A 88 11.50 -2.32 12.70
CA SER A 88 11.07 -1.13 13.44
C SER A 88 10.82 0.05 12.51
N VAL A 89 9.62 0.63 12.58
CA VAL A 89 9.25 1.88 11.89
C VAL A 89 9.23 3.04 12.89
N GLU A 90 9.71 4.21 12.46
CA GLU A 90 9.66 5.44 13.25
C GLU A 90 8.22 5.74 13.72
N GLY A 91 8.04 6.06 14.99
CA GLY A 91 6.71 6.28 15.58
C GLY A 91 5.94 5.00 15.95
N GLY A 92 6.58 3.82 15.86
CA GLY A 92 5.98 2.55 16.28
C GLY A 92 4.69 2.25 15.54
N ILE A 93 3.68 1.72 16.24
CA ILE A 93 2.40 1.30 15.63
C ILE A 93 1.69 2.44 14.87
N ALA A 94 1.80 3.68 15.33
CA ALA A 94 1.23 4.84 14.66
C ALA A 94 1.95 5.14 13.33
N GLY A 95 3.27 4.90 13.28
CA GLY A 95 4.08 4.97 12.07
C GLY A 95 3.67 3.92 11.04
N TYR A 96 3.48 2.66 11.46
CA TYR A 96 2.96 1.60 10.59
C TYR A 96 1.60 1.97 9.99
N ALA A 97 0.67 2.45 10.83
CA ALA A 97 -0.67 2.85 10.39
C ALA A 97 -0.61 4.04 9.41
N ALA A 98 0.23 5.04 9.68
CA ALA A 98 0.43 6.18 8.79
C ALA A 98 1.04 5.75 7.44
N LEU A 99 2.03 4.86 7.45
CA LEU A 99 2.66 4.33 6.24
C LEU A 99 1.67 3.56 5.37
N VAL A 100 0.88 2.68 5.96
CA VAL A 100 -0.18 1.94 5.26
C VAL A 100 -1.20 2.91 4.66
N ARG A 101 -1.68 3.89 5.44
CA ARG A 101 -2.63 4.89 4.95
C ARG A 101 -2.05 5.67 3.77
N ASP A 102 -0.81 6.13 3.88
CA ASP A 102 -0.15 6.91 2.84
C ASP A 102 0.02 6.09 1.55
N LEU A 103 0.43 4.82 1.65
CA LEU A 103 0.48 3.89 0.51
C LEU A 103 -0.87 3.78 -0.20
N LEU A 104 -1.93 3.48 0.55
CA LEU A 104 -3.26 3.30 -0.02
C LEU A 104 -3.77 4.60 -0.65
N THR A 105 -3.49 5.75 -0.01
CA THR A 105 -3.89 7.05 -0.52
C THR A 105 -3.21 7.35 -1.86
N VAL A 106 -1.90 7.13 -1.98
CA VAL A 106 -1.20 7.41 -3.25
C VAL A 106 -1.54 6.40 -4.35
N THR A 107 -1.97 5.19 -3.98
CA THR A 107 -2.39 4.14 -4.94
C THR A 107 -3.84 4.32 -5.41
N PHE A 108 -4.76 4.64 -4.51
CA PHE A 108 -6.21 4.62 -4.78
C PHE A 108 -6.86 6.00 -4.81
N ALA A 109 -6.25 7.06 -4.26
CA ALA A 109 -6.83 8.41 -4.20
C ALA A 109 -6.19 9.41 -5.17
N GLY A 110 -5.47 8.93 -6.20
CA GLY A 110 -4.96 9.76 -7.29
C GLY A 110 -6.07 10.45 -8.10
N PRO A 111 -5.78 11.52 -8.85
CA PRO A 111 -6.77 12.38 -9.51
C PRO A 111 -7.43 11.73 -10.75
N GLY A 112 -8.09 10.59 -10.61
CA GLY A 112 -8.74 9.93 -11.75
C GLY A 112 -9.52 8.64 -11.52
N VAL A 113 -9.46 7.99 -10.35
CA VAL A 113 -10.30 6.80 -10.10
C VAL A 113 -11.58 7.21 -9.39
N SER A 114 -12.52 7.77 -10.15
CA SER A 114 -13.92 7.70 -9.71
C SER A 114 -14.33 6.23 -9.81
N PRO A 115 -14.83 5.58 -8.74
CA PRO A 115 -15.41 4.26 -8.87
C PRO A 115 -16.51 4.38 -9.93
N GLY A 116 -16.36 3.62 -11.02
CA GLY A 116 -17.27 3.69 -12.15
C GLY A 116 -18.70 3.62 -11.66
N ALA A 117 -19.44 4.71 -11.86
CA ALA A 117 -20.89 4.64 -11.91
C ALA A 117 -21.20 3.59 -12.97
N GLY A 118 -21.68 2.42 -12.53
CA GLY A 118 -22.29 1.47 -13.42
C GLY A 118 -23.40 2.21 -14.15
N ASP A 119 -23.21 2.40 -15.45
CA ASP A 119 -24.19 2.98 -16.34
C ASP A 119 -25.38 2.02 -16.41
N GLU A 120 -26.33 2.18 -15.50
CA GLU A 120 -27.70 1.68 -15.65
C GLU A 120 -28.38 2.54 -16.71
N THR A 121 -28.03 2.33 -17.98
CA THR A 121 -28.85 2.78 -19.10
C THR A 121 -28.75 1.76 -20.22
N SER A 122 -29.74 0.86 -20.27
CA SER A 122 -30.64 0.80 -21.43
C SER A 122 -31.55 -0.43 -21.34
N LEU A 123 -32.61 -0.31 -20.53
CA LEU A 123 -33.85 -1.05 -20.72
C LEU A 123 -34.99 -0.07 -20.48
N ARG A 124 -35.26 0.77 -21.48
CA ARG A 124 -36.56 1.42 -21.64
C ARG A 124 -37.29 0.77 -22.80
N PRO A 125 -38.48 0.19 -22.59
CA PRO A 125 -39.32 -0.29 -23.67
C PRO A 125 -40.09 0.90 -24.28
N LEU A 126 -40.11 0.99 -25.61
CA LEU A 126 -41.21 1.53 -26.41
C LEU A 126 -41.27 0.74 -27.73
#